data_AF-A0A9P4LF17-F1
#
_entry.id   AF-A0A9P4LF17-F1
#
_cell.length_a   1.000
_cell.length_b   1.000
_cell.length_c   1.000
_cell.angle_alpha   90.00
_cell.angle_beta   90.00
_cell.angle_gamma   90.00
#
_symmetry.space_group_name_H-M   'P 1'
#
loop_
_entity.id
_entity.type
_entity.pdbx_description
1 polymer ?
#
loop_
_entity_poly.entity_id
_entity_poly.type
_entity_poly.pdbx_seq_one_letter_code
_entity_poly.pdbx_strand_id
1 'polypeptide(L)'
;MPIPVPPGALPAAHRVICMRAVRALARGNSVSFGFASAQSKKCAYCTLQNEVCRPVPLYVGREYEELDAALVRRSAAEAGGSEEDEKDAAVAVRSAAYKLASCVQVATAQVRGLQAVDVLLASHYSLTEEVRSLRGQVSELSAAVAALATAVAAGGSGSGRQSGPKGKKAQKTGAALLSAAGDLGGAMEVEEESELSEPPDSMVSE
;
A
#
# COMPACT_ATOMS: atom_id res chain seq x y z
N MET A 1 5.38 -13.09 10.36
CA MET A 1 6.79 -13.16 9.92
C MET A 1 7.12 -11.88 9.19
N PRO A 2 8.22 -11.15 9.50
CA PRO A 2 8.61 -10.02 8.68
C PRO A 2 8.82 -10.50 7.25
N ILE A 3 8.16 -9.84 6.29
CA ILE A 3 8.22 -10.21 4.87
C ILE A 3 9.70 -10.15 4.47
N PRO A 4 10.30 -11.28 4.05
CA PRO A 4 11.68 -11.29 3.63
C PRO A 4 11.81 -10.41 2.40
N VAL A 5 12.70 -9.42 2.51
CA VAL A 5 13.05 -8.58 1.36
C VAL A 5 13.68 -9.50 0.31
N PRO A 6 13.18 -9.51 -0.94
CA PRO A 6 13.70 -10.41 -1.95
C PRO A 6 15.20 -10.15 -2.16
N PRO A 7 16.02 -11.21 -2.32
CA PRO A 7 17.46 -11.07 -2.52
C PRO A 7 17.72 -10.24 -3.79
N GLY A 8 18.33 -9.07 -3.63
CA GLY A 8 18.58 -8.10 -4.71
C GLY A 8 17.73 -6.83 -4.60
N ALA A 9 16.62 -6.85 -3.85
CA ALA A 9 15.83 -5.66 -3.54
C ALA A 9 16.41 -4.93 -2.33
N LEU A 10 17.62 -4.42 -2.44
CA LEU A 10 18.01 -3.26 -1.65
C LEU A 10 17.78 -2.07 -2.58
N PRO A 11 16.57 -1.48 -2.61
CA PRO A 11 16.29 -0.39 -3.51
C PRO A 11 17.20 0.74 -3.04
N ALA A 12 17.92 1.39 -3.93
CA ALA A 12 18.76 2.53 -3.57
C ALA A 12 18.01 3.56 -2.69
N ALA A 13 16.67 3.61 -2.80
CA ALA A 13 15.76 4.41 -1.98
C ALA A 13 15.68 4.05 -0.49
N HIS A 14 15.85 2.79 -0.06
CA HIS A 14 15.74 2.40 1.37
C HIS A 14 17.06 2.46 2.14
N ARG A 15 18.13 2.93 1.49
CA ARG A 15 19.45 3.13 2.09
C ARG A 15 19.76 4.59 2.38
N VAL A 16 18.76 5.46 2.48
CA VAL A 16 19.04 6.86 2.84
C VAL A 16 19.20 6.97 4.36
N ILE A 17 18.30 6.38 5.15
CA ILE A 17 18.31 6.47 6.61
C ILE A 17 17.91 5.15 7.30
N CYS A 18 18.38 4.92 8.53
CA CYS A 18 18.05 3.74 9.32
C CYS A 18 17.13 4.06 10.51
N MET A 19 16.44 3.06 11.05
CA MET A 19 15.51 3.25 12.17
C MET A 19 16.16 3.83 13.45
N ARG A 20 17.47 3.61 13.66
CA ARG A 20 18.19 4.21 14.81
C ARG A 20 18.37 5.73 14.61
N ALA A 21 18.68 6.15 13.38
CA ALA A 21 18.80 7.56 13.03
C ALA A 21 17.44 8.25 13.05
N VAL A 22 16.38 7.62 12.51
CA VAL A 22 15.00 8.14 12.60
C VAL A 22 14.61 8.41 14.06
N ARG A 23 14.86 7.46 14.97
CA ARG A 23 14.56 7.66 16.39
C ARG A 23 15.37 8.79 17.03
N ALA A 24 16.60 9.01 16.57
CA ALA A 24 17.40 10.14 17.03
C ALA A 24 16.81 11.47 16.54
N LEU A 25 16.41 11.55 15.28
CA LEU A 25 15.72 12.73 14.72
C LEU A 25 14.40 13.00 15.45
N ALA A 26 13.62 11.95 15.76
CA ALA A 26 12.37 12.09 16.52
C ALA A 26 12.58 12.65 17.93
N ARG A 27 13.75 12.43 18.53
CA ARG A 27 14.15 13.04 19.81
C ARG A 27 14.67 14.47 19.66
N GLY A 28 14.75 14.99 18.44
CA GLY A 28 15.28 16.31 18.14
C GLY A 28 16.79 16.36 17.95
N ASN A 29 17.48 15.22 17.89
CA ASN A 29 18.92 15.19 17.66
C ASN A 29 19.24 15.39 16.17
N SER A 30 20.19 16.27 15.85
CA SER A 30 20.81 16.32 14.53
C SER A 30 21.83 15.18 14.39
N VAL A 31 21.64 14.31 13.40
CA VAL A 31 22.50 13.14 13.18
C VAL A 31 22.87 13.01 11.71
N SER A 32 24.12 12.62 11.44
CA SER A 32 24.56 12.26 10.09
C SER A 32 24.24 10.80 9.81
N PHE A 33 23.46 10.50 8.77
CA PHE A 33 22.95 9.15 8.51
C PHE A 33 23.20 8.62 7.10
N GLY A 34 23.99 9.33 6.28
CA GLY A 34 24.40 8.86 4.96
C GLY A 34 25.23 7.57 5.02
N PHE A 35 25.18 6.77 3.96
CA PHE A 35 26.01 5.57 3.81
C PHE A 35 27.27 5.93 3.01
N ALA A 36 28.44 5.52 3.51
CA ALA A 36 29.72 5.82 2.87
C ALA A 36 29.89 5.17 1.48
N SER A 37 29.20 4.05 1.22
CA SER A 37 29.21 3.38 -0.08
C SER A 37 27.93 2.56 -0.28
N ALA A 38 27.63 2.23 -1.54
CA ALA A 38 26.50 1.37 -1.89
C ALA A 38 26.60 -0.06 -1.31
N GLN A 39 27.79 -0.49 -0.92
CA GLN A 39 28.01 -1.80 -0.29
C GLN A 39 28.07 -1.71 1.24
N SER A 40 28.02 -0.51 1.82
CA SER A 40 28.04 -0.35 3.26
C SER A 40 26.81 -0.97 3.90
N LYS A 41 27.04 -1.75 4.96
CA LYS A 41 26.00 -2.34 5.81
C LYS A 41 25.54 -1.39 6.92
N LYS A 42 26.25 -0.27 7.14
CA LYS A 42 25.98 0.69 8.23
C LYS A 42 25.94 2.13 7.70
N CYS A 43 25.00 2.92 8.22
CA CYS A 43 24.99 4.37 8.04
C CYS A 43 26.04 5.05 8.93
N ALA A 44 26.41 6.29 8.62
CA ALA A 44 27.35 7.10 9.40
C ALA A 44 27.01 7.11 10.90
N TYR A 45 25.74 7.33 11.25
CA TYR A 45 25.27 7.30 12.64
C TYR A 45 25.55 5.97 13.36
N CYS A 46 25.23 4.84 12.72
CA CYS A 46 25.47 3.52 13.33
C CYS A 46 26.95 3.14 13.33
N THR A 47 27.73 3.59 12.36
CA THR A 47 29.18 3.41 12.32
C THR A 47 29.83 4.13 13.49
N LEU A 48 29.45 5.39 13.76
CA LEU A 48 30.01 6.18 14.85
C LEU A 48 29.72 5.57 16.23
N GLN A 49 28.58 4.87 16.36
CA GLN A 49 28.17 4.22 17.61
C GLN A 49 28.58 2.74 17.70
N ASN A 50 29.28 2.18 16.71
CA ASN A 50 29.63 0.76 16.63
C ASN A 50 28.43 -0.21 16.72
N GLU A 51 27.28 0.20 16.21
CA GLU A 51 26.01 -0.46 16.45
C GLU A 51 25.42 -1.09 15.20
N VAL A 52 24.42 -1.97 15.38
CA VAL A 52 23.76 -2.65 14.27
C VAL A 52 22.79 -1.69 13.57
N CYS A 53 22.93 -1.56 12.24
CA CYS A 53 22.03 -0.76 11.42
C CYS A 53 20.75 -1.54 11.11
N ARG A 54 19.59 -0.94 11.35
CA ARG A 54 18.28 -1.53 11.02
C ARG A 54 17.62 -0.70 9.93
N PRO A 55 17.35 -1.26 8.74
CA PRO A 55 16.71 -0.53 7.66
C PRO A 55 15.28 -0.12 8.02
N VAL A 56 14.77 0.92 7.36
CA VAL A 56 13.36 1.31 7.47
C VAL A 56 12.49 0.24 6.77
N PRO A 57 11.45 -0.30 7.42
CA PRO A 57 10.57 -1.28 6.81
C PRO A 57 9.84 -0.73 5.57
N LEU A 58 9.60 -1.58 4.56
CA LEU A 58 8.94 -1.16 3.31
C LEU A 58 7.50 -0.67 3.50
N TYR A 59 6.79 -1.18 4.51
CA TYR A 59 5.37 -0.89 4.72
C TYR A 59 5.09 0.53 5.22
N VAL A 60 6.10 1.28 5.68
CA VAL A 60 5.96 2.69 6.10
C VAL A 60 6.38 3.67 4.99
N GLY A 61 6.09 3.31 3.73
CA GLY A 61 6.50 4.09 2.56
C GLY A 61 5.99 5.53 2.60
N ARG A 62 4.73 5.74 3.00
CA ARG A 62 4.11 7.07 3.08
C ARG A 62 4.80 7.95 4.14
N GLU A 63 4.99 7.43 5.34
CA GLU A 63 5.65 8.17 6.43
C GLU A 63 7.11 8.45 6.10
N TYR A 64 7.74 7.56 5.34
CA TYR A 64 9.09 7.76 4.84
C TYR A 64 9.18 8.90 3.82
N GLU A 65 8.22 8.99 2.88
CA GLU A 65 8.14 10.11 1.94
C GLU A 65 7.94 11.46 2.67
N GLU A 66 7.10 11.49 3.72
CA GLU A 66 6.94 12.69 4.56
C GLU A 66 8.25 13.10 5.24
N LEU A 67 9.01 12.12 5.75
CA LEU A 67 10.32 12.36 6.37
C LEU A 67 11.34 12.85 5.34
N ASP A 68 11.39 12.24 4.16
CA ASP A 68 12.32 12.63 3.09
C ASP A 68 12.06 14.07 2.64
N ALA A 69 10.79 14.44 2.42
CA ALA A 69 10.40 15.81 2.10
C ALA A 69 10.77 16.81 3.21
N ALA A 70 10.67 16.41 4.48
CA ALA A 70 11.11 17.25 5.60
C ALA A 70 12.63 17.42 5.63
N LEU A 71 13.40 16.37 5.33
CA LEU A 71 14.86 16.42 5.26
C LEU A 71 15.35 17.31 4.10
N VAL A 72 14.69 17.26 2.93
CA VAL A 72 14.97 18.16 1.80
C VAL A 72 14.67 19.61 2.16
N ARG A 73 13.56 19.89 2.85
CA ARG A 73 13.26 21.25 3.33
C ARG A 73 14.32 21.75 4.31
N ARG A 74 14.79 20.88 5.21
CA ARG A 74 15.85 21.22 6.16
C ARG A 74 17.16 21.58 5.45
N SER A 75 17.59 20.80 4.46
CA SER A 75 18.81 21.15 3.72
C SER A 75 18.67 22.46 2.93
N ALA A 76 17.48 22.77 2.43
CA ALA A 76 17.21 24.06 1.80
C ALA A 76 17.24 25.22 2.82
N ALA A 77 16.68 25.03 4.02
CA ALA A 77 16.73 26.04 5.09
C ALA A 77 18.16 26.32 5.56
N GLU A 78 18.96 25.26 5.78
CA GLU A 78 20.39 25.36 6.13
C GLU A 78 21.20 26.10 5.05
N ALA A 79 20.81 25.98 3.77
CA ALA A 79 21.44 26.73 2.69
C ALA A 79 20.97 28.20 2.60
N GLY A 80 19.74 28.49 3.05
CA GLY A 80 19.15 29.82 3.07
C GLY A 80 19.63 30.71 4.23
N GLY A 81 20.12 30.12 5.33
CA GLY A 81 20.71 30.83 6.46
C GLY A 81 19.72 31.60 7.34
N SER A 82 18.42 31.32 7.20
CA SER A 82 17.35 31.89 8.02
C SER A 82 17.12 31.01 9.24
N GLU A 83 17.36 31.56 10.43
CA GLU A 83 17.23 30.82 11.70
C GLU A 83 15.79 30.36 11.97
N GLU A 84 14.80 31.13 11.51
CA GLU A 84 13.38 30.79 11.64
C GLU A 84 13.02 29.60 10.76
N ASP A 85 13.45 29.62 9.49
CA ASP A 85 13.24 28.51 8.55
C ASP A 85 13.95 27.22 9.00
N GLU A 86 15.15 27.34 9.57
CA GLU A 86 15.89 26.21 10.13
C GLU A 86 15.15 25.56 11.31
N LYS A 87 14.59 26.38 12.21
CA LYS A 87 13.80 25.89 13.36
C LYS A 87 12.53 25.20 12.87
N ASP A 88 11.81 25.80 11.94
CA ASP A 88 10.58 25.23 11.38
C ASP A 88 10.85 23.91 10.65
N ALA A 89 11.94 23.86 9.87
CA ALA A 89 12.36 22.63 9.21
C ALA A 89 12.79 21.55 10.23
N ALA A 90 13.46 21.91 11.32
CA ALA A 90 13.81 20.98 12.39
C ALA A 90 12.57 20.41 13.09
N VAL A 91 11.55 21.23 13.33
CA VAL A 91 10.25 20.79 13.88
C VAL A 91 9.56 19.84 12.91
N ALA A 92 9.54 20.16 11.62
CA ALA A 92 8.96 19.30 10.58
C ALA A 92 9.66 17.93 10.52
N VAL A 93 10.99 17.90 10.55
CA VAL A 93 11.78 16.65 10.57
C VAL A 93 11.47 15.84 11.82
N ARG A 94 11.42 16.48 13.01
CA ARG A 94 11.11 15.80 14.26
C ARG A 94 9.71 15.17 14.23
N SER A 95 8.72 15.92 13.77
CA SER A 95 7.32 15.47 13.66
C SER A 95 7.20 14.28 12.69
N ALA A 96 7.76 14.39 11.48
CA ALA A 96 7.75 13.30 10.50
C ALA A 96 8.49 12.05 11.01
N ALA A 97 9.66 12.24 11.63
CA ALA A 97 10.43 11.14 12.21
C ALA A 97 9.67 10.44 13.35
N TYR A 98 8.94 11.21 14.17
CA TYR A 98 8.10 10.66 15.23
C TYR A 98 6.96 9.83 14.65
N LYS A 99 6.22 10.33 13.65
CA LYS A 99 5.16 9.57 12.97
C LYS A 99 5.68 8.24 12.43
N LEU A 100 6.79 8.27 11.68
CA LEU A 100 7.40 7.05 11.14
C LEU A 100 7.77 6.07 12.25
N ALA A 101 8.47 6.55 13.29
CA ALA A 101 8.88 5.70 14.40
C ALA A 101 7.69 5.06 15.12
N SER A 102 6.60 5.82 15.32
CA SER A 102 5.35 5.36 15.93
C SER A 102 4.64 4.33 15.06
N CYS A 103 4.50 4.54 13.75
CA CYS A 103 3.93 3.56 12.83
C CYS A 103 4.69 2.23 12.87
N VAL A 104 6.02 2.28 12.85
CA VAL A 104 6.85 1.06 12.97
C VAL A 104 6.65 0.39 14.33
N GLN A 105 6.59 1.17 15.42
CA GLN A 105 6.39 0.63 16.77
C GLN A 105 5.03 -0.06 16.91
N VAL A 106 3.95 0.58 16.45
CA VAL A 106 2.58 0.03 16.49
C VAL A 106 2.50 -1.24 15.65
N ALA A 107 2.99 -1.21 14.41
CA ALA A 107 3.01 -2.39 13.55
C ALA A 107 3.82 -3.54 14.17
N THR A 108 4.97 -3.24 14.78
CA THR A 108 5.78 -4.25 15.48
C THR A 108 5.05 -4.83 16.69
N ALA A 109 4.31 -4.01 17.44
CA ALA A 109 3.52 -4.44 18.60
C ALA A 109 2.33 -5.30 18.16
N GLN A 110 1.62 -4.90 17.11
CA GLN A 110 0.53 -5.69 16.53
C GLN A 110 1.03 -7.05 16.04
N VAL A 111 2.19 -7.11 15.38
CA VAL A 111 2.80 -8.40 14.98
C VAL A 111 3.18 -9.28 16.17
N ARG A 112 3.49 -8.69 17.33
CA ARG A 112 3.73 -9.46 18.57
C ARG A 112 2.44 -9.94 19.23
N GLY A 113 1.34 -9.19 19.08
CA GLY A 113 0.03 -9.53 19.61
C GLY A 113 -0.74 -10.52 18.75
N LEU A 114 -0.52 -10.51 17.43
CA LEU A 114 -1.08 -11.50 16.51
C LEU A 114 -0.33 -12.82 16.68
N GLN A 115 -1.06 -13.89 17.02
CA GLN A 115 -0.44 -15.20 17.04
C GLN A 115 -0.11 -15.59 15.60
N ALA A 116 0.98 -16.35 15.40
CA ALA A 116 1.36 -16.83 14.07
C ALA A 116 0.21 -17.60 13.39
N VAL A 117 -0.67 -18.21 14.17
CA VAL A 117 -1.88 -18.91 13.73
C VAL A 117 -2.88 -17.97 13.06
N ASP A 118 -3.12 -16.77 13.60
CA ASP A 118 -4.09 -15.82 13.05
C ASP A 118 -3.65 -15.31 11.67
N VAL A 119 -2.36 -15.03 11.52
CA VAL A 119 -1.76 -14.59 10.26
C VAL A 119 -1.79 -15.72 9.22
N LEU A 120 -1.48 -16.95 9.64
CA LEU A 120 -1.53 -18.12 8.76
C LEU A 120 -2.96 -18.43 8.32
N LEU A 121 -3.94 -18.27 9.23
CA LEU A 121 -5.34 -18.51 8.94
C LEU A 121 -5.89 -17.48 7.94
N ALA A 122 -5.61 -16.19 8.14
CA ALA A 122 -5.98 -15.15 7.19
C ALA A 122 -5.34 -15.37 5.81
N SER A 123 -4.06 -15.76 5.77
CA SER A 123 -3.35 -16.08 4.53
C SER A 123 -3.98 -17.29 3.82
N HIS A 124 -4.34 -18.34 4.57
CA HIS A 124 -4.99 -19.53 4.05
C HIS A 124 -6.34 -19.20 3.41
N TYR A 125 -7.16 -18.35 4.04
CA TYR A 125 -8.43 -17.92 3.45
C TYR A 125 -8.22 -17.14 2.15
N SER A 126 -7.29 -16.19 2.10
CA SER A 126 -6.97 -15.44 0.88
C SER A 126 -6.53 -16.36 -0.26
N LEU A 127 -5.61 -17.28 0.01
CA LEU A 127 -5.14 -18.27 -0.96
C LEU A 127 -6.27 -19.19 -1.44
N THR A 128 -7.21 -19.54 -0.56
CA THR A 128 -8.34 -20.38 -0.91
C THR A 128 -9.29 -19.67 -1.89
N GLU A 129 -9.54 -18.38 -1.67
CA GLU A 129 -10.32 -17.55 -2.60
C GLU A 129 -9.63 -17.43 -3.97
N GLU A 130 -8.33 -17.17 -3.99
CA GLU A 130 -7.56 -17.09 -5.24
C GLU A 130 -7.59 -18.42 -6.00
N VAL A 131 -7.40 -19.56 -5.32
CA VAL A 131 -7.48 -20.89 -5.95
C VAL A 131 -8.88 -21.15 -6.49
N ARG A 132 -9.94 -20.71 -5.80
CA ARG A 132 -11.32 -20.84 -6.29
C ARG A 132 -11.54 -20.00 -7.55
N SER A 133 -11.06 -18.76 -7.56
CA SER A 133 -11.14 -17.86 -8.71
C SER A 133 -10.39 -18.44 -9.92
N LEU A 134 -9.14 -18.89 -9.72
CA LEU A 134 -8.32 -19.51 -10.76
C LEU A 134 -8.97 -20.78 -11.31
N ARG A 135 -9.59 -21.62 -10.46
CA ARG A 135 -10.34 -22.79 -10.92
C ARG A 135 -11.53 -22.40 -11.80
N GLY A 136 -12.24 -21.33 -11.45
CA GLY A 136 -13.30 -20.76 -12.28
C GLY A 136 -12.79 -20.35 -13.65
N GLN A 137 -11.73 -19.54 -13.69
CA GLN A 137 -11.10 -19.09 -14.94
C GLN A 137 -10.60 -20.25 -15.82
N VAL A 138 -9.98 -21.28 -15.22
CA VAL A 138 -9.54 -22.48 -15.94
C VAL A 138 -10.73 -23.25 -16.52
N SER A 139 -11.85 -23.34 -15.78
CA SER A 139 -13.05 -24.02 -16.28
C SER A 139 -13.69 -23.28 -17.46
N GLU A 140 -13.74 -21.95 -17.42
CA GLU A 140 -14.24 -21.12 -18.52
C GLU A 140 -13.34 -21.22 -19.76
N LEU A 141 -12.02 -21.15 -19.56
CA LEU A 141 -11.05 -21.32 -20.64
C LEU A 141 -11.18 -22.71 -21.28
N SER A 142 -11.39 -23.76 -20.46
CA SER A 142 -11.59 -25.12 -20.97
C SER A 142 -12.84 -25.26 -21.84
N ALA A 143 -13.93 -24.59 -21.45
CA ALA A 143 -15.18 -24.59 -22.21
C ALA A 143 -15.04 -23.79 -23.52
N ALA A 144 -14.36 -22.65 -23.49
CA ALA A 144 -14.06 -21.86 -24.69
C ALA A 144 -13.18 -22.63 -25.68
N VAL A 145 -12.15 -23.36 -25.20
CA VAL A 145 -11.31 -24.22 -26.04
C VAL A 145 -12.12 -25.36 -26.65
N ALA A 146 -13.00 -26.00 -25.89
CA ALA A 146 -13.88 -27.05 -26.41
C ALA A 146 -14.82 -26.51 -27.50
N ALA A 147 -15.42 -25.34 -27.29
CA ALA A 147 -16.27 -24.67 -28.28
C ALA A 147 -15.50 -24.25 -29.55
N LEU A 148 -14.25 -23.81 -29.39
CA LEU A 148 -13.38 -23.51 -30.54
C LEU A 148 -13.04 -24.80 -31.31
N ALA A 149 -12.73 -25.89 -30.61
CA ALA A 149 -12.43 -27.18 -31.23
C ALA A 149 -13.63 -27.71 -32.03
N THR A 150 -14.86 -27.59 -31.52
CA THR A 150 -16.07 -27.97 -32.25
C THR A 150 -16.33 -27.05 -33.45
N ALA A 151 -16.11 -25.74 -33.32
CA ALA A 151 -16.24 -24.80 -34.44
C ALA A 151 -15.23 -25.08 -35.56
N VAL A 152 -13.97 -25.41 -35.22
CA VAL A 152 -12.94 -25.81 -36.19
C VAL A 152 -13.31 -27.12 -36.87
N ALA A 153 -13.81 -28.10 -36.13
CA ALA A 153 -14.28 -29.38 -36.69
C ALA A 153 -15.49 -29.20 -37.63
N ALA A 154 -16.40 -28.28 -37.33
CA ALA A 154 -17.58 -27.97 -38.14
C ALA A 154 -17.28 -27.09 -39.36
N GLY A 155 -16.21 -26.28 -39.33
CA GLY A 155 -15.84 -25.32 -40.38
C GLY A 155 -14.73 -25.77 -41.32
N GLY A 156 -14.22 -27.00 -41.17
CA GLY A 156 -13.17 -27.58 -42.00
C GLY A 156 -13.59 -27.99 -43.42
N SER A 157 -14.44 -27.24 -44.11
CA SER A 157 -14.61 -27.36 -45.56
C SER A 157 -15.36 -26.15 -46.15
N GLY A 158 -14.76 -25.43 -47.10
CA GLY A 158 -15.55 -24.52 -47.95
C GLY A 158 -14.83 -23.29 -48.47
N SER A 159 -13.88 -23.49 -49.39
CA SER A 159 -13.61 -22.50 -50.45
C SER A 159 -14.92 -22.20 -51.19
N GLY A 160 -15.28 -20.93 -51.34
CA GLY A 160 -16.46 -20.52 -52.11
C GLY A 160 -16.48 -19.04 -52.43
N ARG A 161 -15.72 -18.64 -53.46
CA ARG A 161 -15.95 -17.39 -54.20
C ARG A 161 -17.43 -17.34 -54.62
N GLN A 162 -18.19 -16.32 -54.23
CA GLN A 162 -19.31 -15.85 -55.03
C GLN A 162 -19.37 -14.31 -55.05
N SER A 163 -19.19 -13.83 -56.28
CA SER A 163 -19.50 -12.49 -56.80
C SER A 163 -20.91 -12.02 -56.39
N GLY A 164 -21.08 -10.71 -56.16
CA GLY A 164 -22.40 -10.05 -56.13
C GLY A 164 -23.16 -10.14 -57.48
N PRO A 165 -24.33 -9.49 -57.69
CA PRO A 165 -24.71 -8.17 -57.15
C PRO A 165 -26.22 -7.88 -56.86
N LYS A 166 -26.47 -6.68 -56.28
CA LYS A 166 -27.61 -5.73 -56.49
C LYS A 166 -29.05 -6.02 -56.00
N GLY A 167 -29.58 -5.02 -55.27
CA GLY A 167 -30.97 -4.53 -55.34
C GLY A 167 -31.70 -4.54 -53.98
N LYS A 168 -31.81 -3.44 -53.22
CA LYS A 168 -32.69 -2.24 -53.34
C LYS A 168 -33.93 -2.28 -52.41
N LYS A 169 -33.99 -1.29 -51.49
CA LYS A 169 -35.17 -0.66 -50.84
C LYS A 169 -35.90 -1.52 -49.79
N ALA A 170 -36.53 -1.03 -48.71
CA ALA A 170 -36.94 0.27 -48.19
C ALA A 170 -37.06 0.11 -46.64
N GLN A 171 -36.60 1.04 -45.79
CA GLN A 171 -37.30 2.22 -45.25
C GLN A 171 -38.27 1.95 -44.08
N LYS A 172 -38.03 2.65 -42.95
CA LYS A 172 -38.98 3.08 -41.88
C LYS A 172 -39.63 1.97 -41.02
N THR A 173 -39.92 2.10 -39.72
CA THR A 173 -40.18 3.22 -38.79
C THR A 173 -40.31 2.63 -37.37
N GLY A 174 -39.97 3.43 -36.34
CA GLY A 174 -40.56 3.41 -34.98
C GLY A 174 -40.40 2.14 -34.15
N ALA A 175 -40.62 2.10 -32.83
CA ALA A 175 -40.71 3.04 -31.72
C ALA A 175 -41.14 2.16 -30.53
N ALA A 176 -40.68 2.48 -29.31
CA ALA A 176 -41.33 2.12 -28.03
C ALA A 176 -41.30 0.61 -27.65
N LEU A 177 -41.20 0.14 -26.40
CA LEU A 177 -41.04 0.69 -25.04
C LEU A 177 -40.95 -0.53 -24.08
N LEU A 178 -40.61 -0.28 -22.80
CA LEU A 178 -40.77 -1.09 -21.58
C LEU A 178 -39.64 -2.10 -21.27
N SER A 179 -38.80 -1.92 -20.25
CA SER A 179 -38.96 -1.71 -18.79
C SER A 179 -38.95 -3.01 -17.98
N ALA A 180 -37.94 -3.17 -17.12
CA ALA A 180 -37.97 -3.74 -15.76
C ALA A 180 -36.53 -3.65 -15.19
N ALA A 181 -36.21 -2.84 -14.18
CA ALA A 181 -36.59 -2.84 -12.76
C ALA A 181 -35.68 -3.72 -11.88
N GLY A 182 -35.23 -3.16 -10.75
CA GLY A 182 -34.41 -3.77 -9.69
C GLY A 182 -33.15 -2.93 -9.42
N ASP A 183 -33.13 -1.88 -8.60
CA ASP A 183 -33.60 -1.70 -7.21
C ASP A 183 -32.80 -2.52 -6.19
N LEU A 184 -31.75 -1.89 -5.62
CA LEU A 184 -31.14 -2.13 -4.29
C LEU A 184 -30.34 -0.84 -3.98
N GLY A 185 -30.61 0.01 -2.98
CA GLY A 185 -31.22 -0.23 -1.69
C GLY A 185 -30.11 -0.40 -0.64
N GLY A 186 -29.93 0.59 0.25
CA GLY A 186 -29.12 0.43 1.46
C GLY A 186 -28.29 1.64 1.91
N ALA A 187 -28.94 2.75 2.25
CA ALA A 187 -28.36 3.74 3.17
C ALA A 187 -28.50 3.17 4.59
N MET A 188 -27.38 3.07 5.31
CA MET A 188 -27.36 2.66 6.71
C MET A 188 -26.90 3.88 7.51
N GLU A 189 -27.87 4.63 8.02
CA GLU A 189 -27.67 5.61 9.07
C GLU A 189 -27.33 4.86 10.36
N VAL A 190 -26.22 5.22 10.98
CA VAL A 190 -25.79 4.65 12.27
C VAL A 190 -26.17 5.65 13.35
N GLU A 191 -27.03 5.20 14.24
CA GLU A 191 -27.50 5.91 15.43
C GLU A 191 -26.30 6.24 16.35
N GLU A 192 -26.08 7.54 16.57
CA GLU A 192 -25.24 8.07 17.64
C GLU A 192 -26.08 8.17 18.91
N GLU A 193 -25.97 7.19 19.81
CA GLU A 193 -26.34 7.35 21.22
C GLU A 193 -25.34 6.60 22.11
N SER A 194 -24.44 7.35 22.75
CA SER A 194 -23.92 6.99 24.07
C SER A 194 -23.31 8.19 24.75
N GLU A 195 -24.15 8.81 25.56
CA GLU A 195 -23.78 9.61 26.72
C GLU A 195 -22.86 8.77 27.63
N LEU A 196 -21.65 9.27 27.91
CA LEU A 196 -20.90 8.83 29.08
C LEU A 196 -20.48 10.05 29.91
N SER A 197 -21.25 10.19 30.98
CA SER A 197 -21.12 10.99 32.18
C SER A 197 -19.70 11.12 32.75
N GLU A 198 -19.28 12.37 33.00
CA GLU A 198 -18.52 12.77 34.20
C GLU A 198 -19.44 12.66 35.44
N PRO A 199 -19.01 12.61 36.72
CA PRO A 199 -17.82 13.26 37.33
C PRO A 199 -17.25 12.40 38.53
N PRO A 200 -16.71 12.92 39.67
CA PRO A 200 -16.06 14.19 40.00
C PRO A 200 -14.66 14.04 40.66
N ASP A 201 -14.04 15.21 40.89
CA ASP A 201 -12.95 15.48 41.83
C ASP A 201 -13.05 14.73 43.17
N SER A 202 -11.93 14.13 43.59
CA SER A 202 -11.62 13.93 45.00
C SER A 202 -10.14 14.15 45.26
N MET A 203 -9.87 15.15 46.09
CA MET A 203 -8.64 15.37 46.86
C MET A 203 -8.18 14.11 47.60
N VAL A 204 -6.86 13.99 47.86
CA VAL A 204 -6.24 13.87 49.20
C VAL A 204 -4.76 13.45 49.06
N SER A 205 -3.93 14.30 49.68
CA SER A 205 -2.60 14.14 50.30
C SER A 205 -1.87 12.78 50.29
N GLU A 206 -0.56 12.80 49.97
CA GLU A 206 0.58 12.73 50.91
C GLU A 206 1.90 13.07 50.21
#